data_AF-A0A7C2JYW3-F1
#
_entry.id   AF-A0A7C2JYW3-F1
#
_cell.length_a   1.000
_cell.length_b   1.000
_cell.length_c   1.000
_cell.angle_alpha   90.00
_cell.angle_beta   90.00
_cell.angle_gamma   90.00
#
_symmetry.space_group_name_H-M   'P 1'
#
loop_
_entity.id
_entity.type
_entity.pdbx_description
1 polymer ?
#
loop_
_entity_poly.entity_id
_entity_poly.type
_entity_poly.pdbx_seq_one_letter_code
_entity_poly.pdbx_strand_id
1 'polypeptide(L)'
;MSLSEPAPKPPKRRRFRHWALRFAWAWLIYTLSIGPMFWMWFEAMYVDGPKWIFAFYLPLLIACELCPPFGWLVNEYINLWIV
;
A
#
# COMPACT_ATOMS: atom_id res chain seq x y z
N MET A 1 -53.17 -0.92 4.76
CA MET A 1 -52.00 -0.72 3.89
C MET A 1 -50.94 -0.01 4.72
N SER A 2 -50.03 -0.74 5.35
CA SER A 2 -49.02 -0.18 6.26
C SER A 2 -47.88 0.40 5.41
N LEU A 3 -47.69 1.72 5.47
CA LEU A 3 -46.56 2.40 4.85
C LEU A 3 -45.32 2.14 5.71
N SER A 4 -44.48 1.18 5.30
CA SER A 4 -43.17 1.00 5.91
C SER A 4 -42.32 2.23 5.58
N GLU A 5 -42.03 3.07 6.57
CA GLU A 5 -41.07 4.16 6.40
C GLU A 5 -39.69 3.58 6.03
N PRO A 6 -39.02 4.08 4.97
CA PRO A 6 -37.73 3.57 4.57
C PRO A 6 -36.70 3.91 5.65
N ALA A 7 -36.01 2.88 6.15
CA ALA A 7 -34.98 3.02 7.17
C ALA A 7 -33.94 4.10 6.79
N PRO A 8 -33.47 4.91 7.76
CA PRO A 8 -32.55 6.01 7.50
C PRO A 8 -31.25 5.48 6.89
N LYS A 9 -30.97 5.85 5.63
CA LYS A 9 -29.73 5.46 4.94
C LYS A 9 -28.55 6.09 5.70
N PRO A 10 -27.57 5.30 6.15
CA PRO A 10 -26.43 5.85 6.88
C PRO A 10 -25.70 6.88 6.00
N PRO A 11 -25.21 7.98 6.58
CA PRO A 11 -24.66 9.10 5.81
C PRO A 11 -23.47 8.62 4.96
N LYS A 12 -23.56 8.78 3.63
CA LYS A 12 -22.53 8.38 2.65
C LYS A 12 -21.11 8.83 3.02
N ARG A 13 -21.00 10.01 3.64
CA ARG A 13 -19.75 10.63 4.10
C ARG A 13 -19.01 9.80 5.16
N ARG A 14 -19.75 9.09 6.03
CA ARG A 14 -19.19 8.23 7.09
C ARG A 14 -18.65 6.92 6.51
N ARG A 15 -19.31 6.36 5.49
CA ARG A 15 -18.87 5.14 4.79
C ARG A 15 -17.61 5.36 3.96
N PHE A 16 -17.52 6.50 3.26
CA PHE A 16 -16.32 6.86 2.49
C PHE A 16 -15.09 7.04 3.38
N ARG A 17 -15.23 7.72 4.53
CA ARG A 17 -14.13 7.90 5.49
C ARG A 17 -13.55 6.58 5.98
N HIS A 18 -14.40 5.61 6.30
CA HIS A 18 -13.95 4.30 6.76
C HIS A 18 -13.23 3.52 5.65
N TRP A 19 -13.68 3.68 4.40
CA TRP A 19 -13.01 3.10 3.24
C TRP A 19 -11.63 3.72 2.99
N ALA A 20 -11.53 5.05 3.01
CA ALA A 20 -10.27 5.76 2.85
C ALA A 20 -9.25 5.39 3.94
N LEU A 21 -9.68 5.33 5.20
CA LEU A 21 -8.82 4.92 6.31
C LEU A 21 -8.32 3.48 6.15
N ARG A 22 -9.19 2.54 5.75
CA ARG A 22 -8.79 1.15 5.50
C ARG A 22 -7.78 1.04 4.37
N PHE A 23 -8.00 1.80 3.29
CA PHE A 23 -7.08 1.83 2.17
C PHE A 23 -5.73 2.42 2.56
N ALA A 24 -5.72 3.52 3.33
CA ALA A 24 -4.50 4.12 3.84
C ALA A 24 -3.73 3.15 4.75
N TRP A 25 -4.42 2.44 5.64
CA TRP A 25 -3.81 1.41 6.47
C TRP A 25 -3.24 0.24 5.66
N ALA A 26 -3.99 -0.25 4.67
CA ALA A 26 -3.52 -1.32 3.79
C ALA A 26 -2.29 -0.88 2.99
N TRP A 27 -2.30 0.35 2.46
CA TRP A 27 -1.17 0.93 1.74
C TRP A 27 0.06 1.10 2.64
N LEU A 28 -0.13 1.53 3.88
CA LEU A 28 0.95 1.65 4.86
C LEU A 28 1.57 0.30 5.17
N ILE A 29 0.76 -0.72 5.48
CA ILE A 29 1.24 -2.08 5.75
C ILE A 29 1.97 -2.66 4.53
N TYR A 30 1.42 -2.45 3.34
CA TYR A 30 2.06 -2.86 2.09
C TYR A 30 3.41 -2.17 1.88
N THR A 31 3.50 -0.86 2.14
CA THR A 31 4.77 -0.11 2.06
C THR A 31 5.78 -0.64 3.06
N LEU A 32 5.37 -0.89 4.31
CA LEU A 32 6.24 -1.44 5.34
C LEU A 32 6.68 -2.88 5.03
N SER A 33 5.89 -3.65 4.27
CA SER A 33 6.29 -5.02 3.91
C SER A 33 7.56 -5.09 3.06
N ILE A 34 7.94 -4.01 2.35
CA ILE A 34 9.15 -3.99 1.52
C ILE A 34 10.43 -4.16 2.35
N GLY A 35 10.44 -3.78 3.63
CA GLY A 35 11.61 -3.89 4.49
C GLY A 35 12.11 -5.33 4.61
N PRO A 36 11.35 -6.23 5.24
CA PRO A 36 11.73 -7.65 5.35
C PRO A 36 11.77 -8.37 4.00
N MET A 37 11.01 -7.91 2.99
CA MET A 37 10.98 -8.50 1.64
C MET A 37 12.01 -7.91 0.68
N PHE A 38 12.87 -6.99 1.15
CA PHE A 38 13.76 -6.22 0.28
C PHE A 38 14.66 -7.13 -0.55
N TRP A 39 15.27 -8.14 0.08
CA TRP A 39 16.18 -9.07 -0.62
C TRP A 39 15.48 -9.88 -1.71
N MET A 40 14.23 -10.31 -1.49
CA MET A 40 13.45 -11.02 -2.50
C MET A 40 13.08 -10.10 -3.67
N TRP A 41 12.76 -8.83 -3.37
CA TRP A 41 12.54 -7.82 -4.39
C TRP A 41 13.81 -7.51 -5.18
N PHE A 42 14.95 -7.38 -4.49
CA PHE A 42 16.26 -7.14 -5.10
C PHE A 42 16.66 -8.28 -6.04
N GLU A 43 16.49 -9.53 -5.61
CA GLU A 43 16.70 -10.71 -6.43
C GLU A 43 15.79 -10.72 -7.67
N ALA A 44 14.50 -10.41 -7.49
CA ALA A 44 13.54 -10.30 -8.59
C ALA A 44 13.87 -9.18 -9.59
N MET A 45 14.53 -8.11 -9.16
CA MET A 45 14.95 -7.00 -10.03
C MET A 45 16.25 -7.27 -10.78
N TYR A 46 17.25 -7.83 -10.11
CA TYR A 46 18.63 -7.80 -10.60
C TYR A 46 19.24 -9.18 -10.90
N VAL A 47 18.65 -10.27 -10.40
CA VAL A 47 19.27 -11.63 -10.42
C VAL A 47 18.36 -12.67 -11.12
N ASP A 48 17.30 -12.23 -11.79
CA ASP A 48 16.29 -13.08 -12.44
C ASP A 48 15.43 -13.90 -11.45
N GLY A 49 15.17 -13.30 -10.27
CA GLY A 49 14.29 -13.85 -9.25
C GLY A 49 12.79 -13.85 -9.62
N PRO A 50 11.90 -14.10 -8.63
CA PRO A 50 10.48 -14.29 -8.90
C PRO A 50 9.80 -13.04 -9.45
N LYS A 51 9.42 -13.05 -10.74
CA LYS A 51 8.80 -11.90 -11.45
C LYS A 51 7.52 -11.37 -10.80
N TRP A 52 6.81 -12.21 -10.04
CA TRP A 52 5.61 -11.79 -9.32
C TRP A 52 5.92 -10.82 -8.17
N ILE A 53 7.09 -10.92 -7.53
CA ILE A 53 7.51 -10.01 -6.46
C ILE A 53 7.82 -8.63 -7.04
N PHE A 54 8.50 -8.59 -8.19
CA PHE A 54 8.70 -7.35 -8.94
C PHE A 54 7.36 -6.69 -9.28
N ALA A 55 6.43 -7.44 -9.90
CA ALA A 55 5.11 -6.92 -10.25
C ALA A 55 4.32 -6.46 -9.02
N PHE A 56 4.45 -7.16 -7.89
CA PHE A 56 3.78 -6.80 -6.64
C PHE A 56 4.27 -5.48 -6.08
N TYR A 57 5.58 -5.16 -6.16
CA TYR A 57 6.17 -3.92 -5.65
C TYR A 57 6.32 -2.81 -6.69
N LEU A 58 6.00 -3.07 -7.96
CA LEU A 58 6.04 -2.06 -9.01
C LEU A 58 5.21 -0.80 -8.69
N PRO A 59 3.98 -0.88 -8.13
CA PRO A 59 3.23 0.32 -7.74
C PRO A 59 3.94 1.16 -6.67
N LEU A 60 4.64 0.51 -5.73
CA LEU A 60 5.43 1.19 -4.72
C LEU A 60 6.62 1.93 -5.35
N LEU A 61 7.31 1.29 -6.30
CA LEU A 61 8.41 1.90 -7.04
C LEU A 61 7.94 3.17 -7.78
N ILE A 62 6.82 3.07 -8.52
CA ILE A 62 6.23 4.21 -9.23
C ILE A 62 5.85 5.33 -8.24
N ALA A 63 5.29 4.99 -7.06
CA ALA A 63 4.96 5.98 -6.04
C ALA A 63 6.20 6.69 -5.49
N CYS A 64 7.32 5.97 -5.31
CA CYS A 64 8.60 6.53 -4.91
C CYS A 64 9.19 7.46 -5.98
N GLU A 65 9.08 7.10 -7.26
CA GLU A 65 9.53 7.94 -8.39
C GLU A 65 8.68 9.21 -8.54
N LEU A 66 7.36 9.10 -8.37
CA LEU A 66 6.44 10.22 -8.50
C LEU A 66 6.59 11.23 -7.34
N CYS A 67 7.00 10.77 -6.16
CA CYS A 67 7.15 11.59 -4.96
C CYS A 67 8.54 11.37 -4.34
N PRO A 68 9.55 12.17 -4.73
CA PRO A 68 10.93 11.98 -4.26
C PRO A 68 11.11 11.97 -2.72
N PRO A 69 10.40 12.82 -1.93
CA PRO A 69 10.48 12.74 -0.47
C PRO A 69 9.97 11.41 0.10
N PHE A 70 8.93 10.83 -0.52
CA PHE A 70 8.42 9.53 -0.13
C PHE A 70 9.42 8.42 -0.51
N GLY A 71 10.02 8.50 -1.70
CA GLY A 71 11.09 7.59 -2.11
C GLY A 71 12.28 7.60 -1.15
N TRP A 72 12.73 8.78 -0.73
CA TRP A 72 13.80 8.91 0.27
C TRP A 72 13.41 8.25 1.60
N LEU A 73 12.20 8.49 2.11
CA LEU A 73 11.71 7.88 3.35
C LEU A 73 11.67 6.35 3.27
N VAL A 74 11.16 5.81 2.16
CA VAL A 74 11.10 4.35 1.93
C VAL A 74 12.51 3.77 1.85
N ASN A 75 13.45 4.47 1.21
CA ASN A 75 14.84 4.05 1.14
C ASN A 75 15.53 4.02 2.51
N GLU A 76 15.33 5.06 3.34
CA GLU A 76 15.83 5.06 4.72
C GLU A 76 15.21 3.93 5.55
N TYR A 77 13.91 3.68 5.37
CA TYR A 77 13.25 2.55 6.01
C TYR A 77 13.88 1.21 5.60
N ILE A 78 14.11 1.01 4.30
CA ILE A 78 14.75 -0.20 3.74
C ILE A 78 16.18 -0.37 4.29
N ASN A 79 16.95 0.71 4.43
CA ASN A 79 18.31 0.66 4.98
C ASN A 79 18.36 0.06 6.40
N LEU A 80 17.29 0.18 7.19
CA LEU A 80 17.19 -0.45 8.52
C LEU A 80 17.15 -1.99 8.45
N TRP A 81 16.85 -2.57 7.29
CA TRP A 81 16.74 -4.03 7.08
C TRP A 81 17.92 -4.65 6.34
N ILE A 82 18.78 -3.83 5.73
CA ILE A 82 19.93 -4.28 4.92
C ILE A 82 21.18 -4.55 5.79
N VAL A 83 21.07 -4.43 7.12
CA VAL A 83 22.16 -4.65 8.09
C VAL A 83 22.88 -5.98 7.88
#